data_AF-A0A9E4T396-F1
#
_entry.id   AF-A0A9E4T396-F1
#
_cell.length_a   1.000
_cell.length_b   1.000
_cell.length_c   1.000
_cell.angle_alpha   90.00
_cell.angle_beta   90.00
_cell.angle_gamma   90.00
#
_symmetry.space_group_name_H-M   'P 1'
#
loop_
_entity.id
_entity.type
_entity.pdbx_description
1 polymer ?
#
loop_
_entity_poly.entity_id
_entity_poly.type
_entity_poly.pdbx_seq_one_letter_code
_entity_poly.pdbx_strand_id
1 'polypeptide(L)'
;MAIIYHLTSETEWEAARGKEEYRAESLALEGFIHCSKDHAQLLAVANRLFAGHTGLLALELDTGSLNSPLKHEPSRSGEVYP
;
A
#
# COMPACT_ATOMS: atom_id res chain seq x y z
N MET A 1 -12.56 7.49 -11.20
CA MET A 1 -11.99 7.63 -9.85
C MET A 1 -12.12 6.28 -9.19
N ALA A 2 -10.99 5.66 -8.83
CA ALA A 2 -10.93 4.33 -8.23
C ALA A 2 -10.20 4.40 -6.89
N ILE A 3 -10.58 3.56 -5.94
CA ILE A 3 -9.90 3.44 -4.65
C ILE A 3 -8.94 2.26 -4.72
N ILE A 4 -7.71 2.46 -4.28
CA ILE A 4 -6.73 1.40 -4.02
C ILE A 4 -6.35 1.43 -2.54
N TYR A 5 -5.69 0.38 -2.08
CA TYR A 5 -5.43 0.15 -0.68
C TYR A 5 -3.93 -0.02 -0.43
N HIS A 6 -3.40 0.66 0.58
CA HIS A 6 -2.04 0.44 1.05
C HIS A 6 -2.06 -0.10 2.48
N LEU A 7 -1.21 -1.10 2.75
CA LEU A 7 -1.04 -1.67 4.09
C LEU A 7 0.20 -1.05 4.73
N THR A 8 0.03 -0.45 5.91
CA THR A 8 1.12 0.15 6.69
C THR A 8 0.96 -0.23 8.16
N SER A 9 2.03 -0.16 8.95
CA SER A 9 1.88 -0.22 10.40
C SER A 9 1.36 1.10 10.98
N GLU A 10 0.69 1.03 12.12
CA GLU A 10 0.25 2.21 12.88
C GLU A 10 1.44 3.09 13.26
N THR A 11 2.58 2.50 13.63
CA THR A 11 3.80 3.25 13.97
C THR A 11 4.34 4.02 12.77
N GLU A 12 4.41 3.41 11.59
CA GLU A 12 4.83 4.11 10.37
C GLU A 12 3.84 5.20 9.96
N TRP A 13 2.55 4.93 10.09
CA TRP A 13 1.51 5.91 9.80
C TRP A 13 1.62 7.13 10.71
N GLU A 14 1.76 6.93 12.02
CA GLU A 14 1.93 8.03 12.97
C GLU A 14 3.24 8.80 12.72
N ALA A 15 4.33 8.11 12.32
CA ALA A 15 5.58 8.77 11.95
C ALA A 15 5.47 9.55 10.62
N ALA A 16 4.52 9.20 9.75
CA ALA A 16 4.21 9.92 8.52
C ALA A 16 3.16 11.02 8.73
N ARG A 17 2.35 10.97 9.79
CA ARG A 17 1.36 12.00 10.09
C ARG A 17 2.01 13.37 10.24
N GLY A 18 1.39 14.36 9.62
CA GLY A 18 1.84 15.76 9.66
C GLY A 18 2.98 16.08 8.69
N LYS A 19 3.48 15.11 7.92
CA LYS A 19 4.37 15.37 6.79
C LYS A 19 3.54 15.74 5.55
N GLU A 20 4.14 16.54 4.68
CA GLU A 20 3.52 16.93 3.40
C GLU A 20 3.36 15.74 2.45
N GLU A 21 4.21 14.72 2.58
CA GLU A 21 4.21 13.52 1.74
C GLU A 21 4.24 12.25 2.60
N TYR A 22 3.42 11.27 2.22
CA TYR A 22 3.53 9.90 2.73
C TYR A 22 4.63 9.15 1.99
N ARG A 23 5.53 8.51 2.73
CA ARG A 23 6.64 7.71 2.18
C ARG A 23 6.74 6.40 2.95
N ALA A 24 6.46 5.29 2.27
CA ALA A 24 6.70 3.94 2.79
C ALA A 24 8.16 3.52 2.57
N GLU A 25 8.65 2.56 3.36
CA GLU A 25 10.02 2.04 3.24
C GLU A 25 10.31 1.44 1.85
N SER A 26 9.31 0.77 1.26
CA SER A 26 9.38 0.22 -0.10
C SER A 26 9.72 1.26 -1.16
N LEU A 27 9.32 2.53 -0.98
CA LEU A 27 9.69 3.60 -1.91
C LEU A 27 11.22 3.83 -1.92
N ALA A 28 11.88 3.70 -0.78
CA ALA A 28 13.34 3.86 -0.68
C ALA A 28 14.10 2.62 -1.13
N LEU A 29 13.57 1.41 -0.87
CA LEU A 29 14.24 0.15 -1.15
C LEU A 29 13.99 -0.38 -2.57
N GLU A 30 12.77 -0.21 -3.07
CA GLU A 30 12.29 -0.80 -4.33
C GLU A 30 11.92 0.26 -5.38
N GLY A 31 11.71 1.52 -4.95
CA GLY A 31 11.38 2.64 -5.83
C GLY A 31 9.88 2.84 -6.08
N PHE A 32 9.00 2.06 -5.42
CA PHE A 32 7.54 2.18 -5.52
C PHE A 32 6.85 1.74 -4.21
N ILE A 33 5.58 2.12 -4.04
CA ILE A 33 4.78 1.75 -2.87
C ILE A 33 3.79 0.65 -3.27
N HIS A 34 3.85 -0.50 -2.61
CA HIS A 34 2.95 -1.62 -2.85
C HIS A 34 1.51 -1.26 -2.48
N CYS A 35 0.62 -1.26 -3.47
CA CYS A 35 -0.80 -1.07 -3.26
C CYS A 35 -1.57 -2.34 -3.64
N SER A 36 -2.83 -2.42 -3.21
CA SER A 36 -3.79 -3.48 -3.52
C SER A 36 -5.00 -2.86 -4.18
N LYS A 37 -5.52 -3.49 -5.23
CA LYS A 37 -6.65 -2.97 -6.01
C LYS A 37 -7.98 -3.00 -5.26
N ASP A 38 -8.13 -3.90 -4.29
CA ASP A 38 -9.34 -4.11 -3.51
C ASP A 38 -9.02 -4.74 -2.13
N HIS A 39 -10.04 -4.83 -1.28
CA HIS A 39 -9.94 -5.44 0.05
C HIS A 39 -9.50 -6.91 0.01
N ALA A 40 -9.91 -7.68 -1.00
CA ALA A 40 -9.57 -9.10 -1.06
C ALA A 40 -8.08 -9.29 -1.33
N GLN A 41 -7.52 -8.51 -2.26
CA GLN A 41 -6.10 -8.48 -2.55
C GLN A 41 -5.29 -7.96 -1.35
N LEU A 42 -5.78 -6.91 -0.67
CA LEU A 42 -5.15 -6.40 0.55
C LEU A 42 -5.08 -7.47 1.66
N LEU A 43 -6.20 -8.14 1.92
CA LEU A 43 -6.28 -9.20 2.95
C LEU A 43 -5.40 -10.39 2.58
N ALA A 44 -5.32 -10.76 1.30
CA ALA A 44 -4.41 -11.81 0.85
C ALA A 44 -2.94 -11.45 1.12
N VAL A 45 -2.54 -10.19 0.86
CA VAL A 45 -1.20 -9.70 1.18
C VAL A 45 -0.95 -9.66 2.69
N ALA A 46 -1.90 -9.13 3.48
CA ALA A 46 -1.82 -9.09 4.93
C ALA A 46 -1.63 -10.49 5.54
N ASN A 47 -2.44 -11.46 5.10
CA ASN A 47 -2.35 -12.84 5.57
C ASN A 47 -1.06 -13.54 5.14
N ARG A 48 -0.50 -13.18 3.98
CA ARG A 48 0.72 -13.81 3.44
C ARG A 48 2.00 -13.24 4.06
N LEU A 49 2.10 -11.92 4.17
CA LEU A 49 3.34 -11.23 4.54
C LEU A 49 3.35 -10.74 6.00
N PHE A 50 2.17 -10.46 6.55
CA PHE A 50 2.04 -9.84 7.87
C PHE A 50 1.29 -10.75 8.86
N ALA A 51 1.31 -12.07 8.63
CA ALA A 51 0.72 -13.03 9.55
C ALA A 51 1.27 -12.83 10.97
N GLY A 52 0.37 -12.73 11.95
CA GLY A 52 0.72 -12.53 13.37
C GLY A 52 1.13 -11.10 13.74
N HIS A 53 1.18 -10.16 12.80
CA HIS A 53 1.42 -8.75 13.11
C HIS A 53 0.12 -8.07 13.55
N THR A 54 0.20 -7.22 14.56
CA THR A 54 -0.91 -6.39 15.05
C THR A 54 -0.60 -4.91 14.81
N GLY A 55 -1.59 -4.04 14.93
CA GLY A 55 -1.40 -2.61 14.69
C GLY A 55 -1.15 -2.29 13.21
N LEU A 56 -1.76 -3.05 12.30
CA LEU A 56 -1.75 -2.74 10.87
C LEU A 56 -2.93 -1.85 10.53
N LEU A 57 -2.70 -0.90 9.65
CA LEU A 57 -3.71 0.00 9.09
C LEU A 57 -3.85 -0.24 7.59
N ALA A 58 -5.09 -0.21 7.13
CA ALA A 58 -5.44 -0.18 5.72
C ALA A 58 -5.75 1.27 5.33
N LEU A 59 -4.90 1.86 4.49
CA LEU A 59 -5.11 3.20 3.95
C LEU A 59 -5.89 3.11 2.64
N GLU A 60 -6.98 3.87 2.54
CA GLU A 60 -7.70 4.05 1.29
C GLU A 60 -7.10 5.23 0.52
N LEU A 61 -6.72 4.98 -0.72
CA LEU A 61 -6.10 5.96 -1.60
C LEU A 61 -7.00 6.21 -2.81
N ASP A 62 -7.46 7.45 -2.96
CA ASP A 62 -8.14 7.87 -4.18
C ASP A 62 -7.12 8.11 -5.29
N THR A 63 -7.18 7.27 -6.32
CA THR A 63 -6.33 7.36 -7.51
C THR A 63 -6.47 8.70 -8.26
N GLY A 64 -7.60 9.39 -8.13
CA GLY A 64 -7.81 10.72 -8.71
C GLY A 64 -7.05 11.84 -8.00
N SER A 65 -6.59 11.59 -6.78
CA SER A 65 -5.85 12.54 -5.95
C SER A 65 -4.35 12.26 -5.89
N LEU A 66 -3.85 11.28 -6.67
CA LEU A 66 -2.44 10.93 -6.72
C LEU A 66 -1.66 11.94 -7.58
N ASN A 67 -0.57 12.45 -7.00
CA ASN A 67 0.44 13.23 -7.73
C ASN A 67 1.53 12.34 -8.34
N SER A 68 1.52 11.04 -8.04
CA SER A 68 2.45 10.02 -8.54
C SER A 68 1.81 9.17 -9.64
N PRO A 69 2.62 8.58 -10.55
CA PRO A 69 2.10 7.64 -11.53
C PRO A 69 1.63 6.35 -10.85
N LEU A 70 0.43 5.89 -11.24
CA LEU A 70 -0.11 4.58 -10.87
C LEU A 70 0.19 3.56 -11.97
N LYS A 71 0.76 2.41 -11.62
CA LYS A 71 1.12 1.37 -12.60
C LYS A 71 0.59 0.01 -12.17
N HIS A 72 -0.15 -0.63 -13.06
CA HIS A 72 -0.64 -1.98 -12.81
C HIS A 72 0.35 -2.99 -13.36
N GLU A 73 1.04 -3.72 -12.48
CA GLU A 73 2.10 -4.64 -12.85
C GLU A 73 1.87 -6.04 -12.26
N PRO A 74 2.20 -7.12 -13.00
CA PRO A 74 2.09 -8.48 -12.49
C PRO A 74 3.17 -8.73 -11.43
N SER A 75 2.74 -9.22 -10.27
CA SER A 75 3.65 -9.73 -9.24
C SER A 75 4.22 -11.10 -9.62
N ARG A 76 5.06 -11.67 -8.76
CA ARG A 76 5.66 -13.00 -8.95
C ARG A 76 4.63 -14.13 -9.09
N SER A 77 3.40 -13.95 -8.59
CA SER A 77 2.32 -14.93 -8.75
C SER A 77 1.53 -14.77 -10.05
N GLY A 78 1.87 -13.77 -10.89
CA GLY A 78 1.10 -13.39 -12.07
C GLY A 78 -0.15 -12.55 -11.77
N GLU A 79 -0.48 -12.36 -10.51
CA GLU A 79 -1.55 -11.45 -10.10
C GLU A 79 -1.10 -9.99 -10.26
N VAL A 80 -1.96 -9.17 -10.85
CA VAL A 80 -1.70 -7.74 -11.11
C VAL A 80 -2.02 -6.90 -9.89
N TYR A 81 -1.07 -6.06 -9.50
CA TYR A 81 -1.17 -5.10 -8.42
C TYR A 81 -1.02 -3.67 -8.95
N PRO A 82 -1.69 -2.69 -8.33
CA PRO A 82 -1.54 -1.27 -8.63
C PRO A 82 -0.26 -0.64 -8.07
#